data_AF-A0A8J7G565-F1
#
_entry.id   AF-A0A8J7G565-F1
#
_cell.length_a   1.000
_cell.length_b   1.000
_cell.length_c   1.000
_cell.angle_alpha   90.00
_cell.angle_beta   90.00
_cell.angle_gamma   90.00
#
_symmetry.space_group_name_H-M   'P 1'
#
loop_
_entity.id
_entity.type
_entity.pdbx_description
1 polymer ?
#
loop_
_entity_poly.entity_id
_entity_poly.type
_entity_poly.pdbx_seq_one_letter_code
_entity_poly.pdbx_strand_id
1 'polypeptide(L)'
;MSTPLKPLYDQFAKNTQYKEPDRTLNLNLDKYSGCDYEIWASTPAIVWSADCPQERGIHVHVNDGAKRIVDDTFSAVILDGKTLERKDVLQAMFDCTIT
;
A
#
# COMPACT_ATOMS: atom_id res chain seq x y z
N MET A 1 -18.32 -26.70 9.17
CA MET A 1 -17.28 -25.91 8.48
C MET A 1 -16.44 -25.22 9.55
N SER A 2 -15.20 -25.67 9.78
CA SER A 2 -14.28 -24.97 10.69
C SER A 2 -13.72 -23.74 9.97
N THR A 3 -13.78 -22.58 10.61
CA THR A 3 -13.11 -21.35 10.16
C THR A 3 -11.94 -21.10 11.10
N PRO A 4 -10.77 -21.73 10.87
CA PRO A 4 -9.65 -21.69 11.82
C PRO A 4 -9.15 -20.27 12.13
N LEU A 5 -9.42 -19.32 11.24
CA LEU A 5 -9.08 -17.90 11.42
C LEU A 5 -10.16 -17.07 12.11
N LYS A 6 -11.36 -17.61 12.31
CA LYS A 6 -12.48 -16.87 12.90
C LYS A 6 -12.17 -16.36 14.31
N PRO A 7 -11.57 -17.15 15.23
CA PRO A 7 -11.23 -16.65 16.55
C PRO A 7 -10.25 -15.47 16.50
N LEU A 8 -9.27 -15.52 15.59
CA LEU A 8 -8.31 -14.44 15.39
C LEU A 8 -8.99 -13.19 14.83
N TYR A 9 -9.86 -13.36 13.83
CA TYR A 9 -10.62 -12.26 13.24
C TYR A 9 -11.53 -11.60 14.28
N ASP A 10 -12.34 -12.39 14.99
CA ASP A 10 -13.29 -11.87 15.98
C ASP A 10 -12.60 -11.11 17.12
N GLN A 11 -11.39 -11.53 17.51
CA GLN A 11 -10.66 -10.93 18.63
C GLN A 11 -9.86 -9.68 18.23
N PHE A 12 -9.30 -9.64 17.02
CA PHE A 12 -8.31 -8.64 16.64
C PHE A 12 -8.73 -7.74 15.47
N ALA A 13 -9.75 -8.10 14.69
CA ALA A 13 -10.23 -7.23 13.62
C ALA A 13 -10.94 -6.01 14.24
N LYS A 14 -10.40 -4.82 14.00
CA LYS A 14 -10.96 -3.57 14.52
C LYS A 14 -11.75 -2.81 13.47
N ASN A 15 -11.11 -2.48 12.35
CA ASN A 15 -11.73 -1.74 11.27
C ASN A 15 -11.61 -2.50 9.94
N THR A 16 -12.74 -3.01 9.46
CA THR A 16 -12.79 -3.87 8.27
C THR A 16 -13.07 -3.08 6.99
N GLN A 17 -13.18 -1.75 7.09
CA GLN A 17 -13.41 -0.90 5.94
C GLN A 17 -12.15 -0.82 5.08
N TYR A 18 -12.33 -0.98 3.77
CA TYR A 18 -11.28 -0.81 2.78
C TYR A 18 -11.67 0.36 1.87
N LYS A 19 -10.99 1.49 2.02
CA LYS A 19 -11.37 2.76 1.40
C LYS A 19 -10.26 3.29 0.54
N GLU A 20 -10.61 4.03 -0.51
CA GLU A 20 -9.59 4.82 -1.21
C GLU A 20 -9.09 5.92 -0.27
N PRO A 21 -7.78 6.21 -0.26
CA PRO A 21 -7.26 7.30 0.55
C PRO A 21 -7.82 8.63 0.04
N ASP A 22 -8.36 9.46 0.94
CA ASP A 22 -8.88 10.81 0.62
C ASP A 22 -7.76 11.74 0.11
N ARG A 23 -6.51 11.33 0.29
CA ARG A 23 -5.29 11.95 -0.19
C ARG A 23 -5.27 11.85 -1.71
N THR A 24 -6.01 12.72 -2.38
CA THR A 24 -6.05 12.83 -3.84
C THR A 24 -4.76 13.43 -4.44
N LEU A 25 -3.73 13.63 -3.60
CA LEU A 25 -2.43 14.16 -4.00
C LEU A 25 -1.56 13.01 -4.51
N ASN A 26 -1.33 12.98 -5.82
CA ASN A 26 -0.36 12.10 -6.45
C ASN A 26 1.02 12.33 -5.83
N LEU A 27 1.64 11.28 -5.28
CA LEU A 27 3.03 11.36 -4.84
C LEU A 27 3.91 11.42 -6.09
N ASN A 28 4.69 12.49 -6.26
CA ASN A 28 5.69 12.56 -7.33
C ASN A 28 7.03 12.06 -6.79
N LEU A 29 7.42 10.84 -7.18
CA LEU A 29 8.67 10.19 -6.80
C LEU A 29 9.91 10.87 -7.42
N ASP A 30 9.76 11.59 -8.53
CA ASP A 30 10.85 12.29 -9.20
C ASP A 30 11.45 13.41 -8.32
N LYS A 31 10.68 13.88 -7.32
CA LYS A 31 11.14 14.84 -6.31
C LYS A 31 12.09 14.23 -5.27
N TYR A 32 12.17 12.91 -5.21
CA TYR A 32 13.00 12.15 -4.27
C TYR A 32 14.19 11.51 -4.98
N SER A 33 14.74 12.20 -6.00
CA SER A 33 15.92 11.70 -6.72
C SER A 33 17.10 11.47 -5.76
N GLY A 34 17.75 10.31 -5.91
CA GLY A 34 18.83 9.86 -5.02
C GLY A 34 18.38 9.18 -3.73
N CYS A 35 17.07 9.03 -3.50
CA CYS A 35 16.51 8.22 -2.42
C CYS A 35 16.17 6.80 -2.92
N ASP A 36 16.20 5.84 -2.01
CA ASP A 36 15.68 4.49 -2.26
C ASP A 36 14.17 4.48 -2.00
N TYR A 37 13.41 3.78 -2.85
CA TYR A 37 11.97 3.66 -2.68
C TYR A 37 11.48 2.24 -2.95
N GLU A 38 10.39 1.88 -2.27
CA GLU A 38 9.67 0.63 -2.44
C GLU A 38 8.20 0.95 -2.66
N ILE A 39 7.59 0.33 -3.67
CA ILE A 39 6.18 0.55 -3.99
C ILE A 39 5.46 -0.78 -4.18
N TRP A 40 4.22 -0.87 -3.70
CA TRP A 40 3.35 -2.01 -3.97
C TRP A 40 1.89 -1.60 -3.94
N ALA A 41 1.05 -2.37 -4.63
CA ALA A 41 -0.38 -2.20 -4.52
C ALA A 41 -0.85 -2.74 -3.16
N SER A 42 -1.51 -1.90 -2.37
CA SER A 42 -2.14 -2.33 -1.11
C SER A 42 -3.18 -3.42 -1.40
N THR A 43 -3.16 -4.46 -0.58
CA THR A 43 -4.12 -5.57 -0.62
C THR A 43 -4.82 -5.66 0.74
N PRO A 44 -6.12 -6.03 0.77
CA PRO A 44 -6.85 -6.10 2.03
C PRO A 44 -6.23 -7.17 2.93
N ALA A 45 -5.96 -6.80 4.17
CA ALA A 45 -5.47 -7.72 5.19
C ALA A 45 -6.58 -8.68 5.63
N ILE A 46 -6.22 -9.94 5.89
CA ILE A 46 -7.14 -10.94 6.44
C ILE A 46 -7.60 -10.52 7.84
N VAL A 47 -6.69 -9.96 8.65
CA VAL A 47 -6.98 -9.38 9.97
C VAL A 47 -6.35 -8.00 10.02
N TRP A 48 -7.17 -7.00 10.33
CA TRP A 48 -6.73 -5.61 10.46
C TRP A 48 -6.93 -5.12 11.89
N SER A 49 -5.83 -4.97 12.61
CA SER A 49 -5.83 -4.65 14.04
C SER A 49 -5.69 -3.16 14.34
N ALA A 50 -5.56 -2.31 13.31
CA ALA A 50 -5.56 -0.87 13.47
C ALA A 50 -7.00 -0.31 13.49
N ASP A 51 -7.20 0.76 14.24
CA ASP A 51 -8.50 1.43 14.39
C ASP A 51 -8.87 2.25 13.13
N CYS A 52 -7.88 2.65 12.34
CA CYS A 52 -8.08 3.34 11.06
C CYS A 52 -8.59 2.39 9.96
N PRO A 53 -9.28 2.89 8.92
CA PRO A 53 -9.63 2.05 7.78
C PRO A 53 -8.38 1.59 7.03
N GLN A 54 -8.47 0.45 6.36
CA GLN A 54 -7.47 0.03 5.40
C GLN A 54 -7.54 0.92 4.15
N GLU A 55 -6.40 1.33 3.63
CA GLU A 55 -6.33 2.17 2.43
C GLU A 55 -6.09 1.33 1.16
N ARG A 56 -6.96 1.52 0.18
CA ARG A 56 -6.90 0.95 -1.17
C ARG A 56 -6.13 1.90 -2.08
N GLY A 57 -4.84 1.67 -2.24
CA GLY A 57 -3.99 2.47 -3.11
C GLY A 57 -2.65 1.80 -3.39
N ILE A 58 -1.66 2.61 -3.73
CA ILE A 58 -0.25 2.24 -3.86
C ILE A 58 0.43 2.67 -2.56
N HIS A 59 0.95 1.71 -1.81
CA HIS A 59 1.74 1.99 -0.64
C HIS A 59 3.18 2.27 -1.04
N VAL A 60 3.77 3.30 -0.46
CA VAL A 60 5.08 3.82 -0.85
C VAL A 60 5.94 4.04 0.38
N HIS A 61 7.13 3.46 0.35
CA HIS A 61 8.22 3.84 1.22
C HIS A 61 9.26 4.64 0.44
N VAL A 62 9.77 5.71 1.04
CA VAL A 62 10.97 6.41 0.55
C VAL A 62 11.95 6.58 1.71
N ASN A 63 13.22 6.27 1.47
CA ASN A 63 14.31 6.39 2.44
C ASN A 63 15.42 7.30 1.87
N ASP A 64 15.89 8.27 2.65
CA ASP A 64 16.96 9.22 2.26
C ASP A 64 18.38 8.68 2.53
N GLY A 65 18.51 7.38 2.76
CA GLY A 65 19.74 6.72 3.20
C GLY A 65 19.99 6.75 4.71
N ALA A 66 19.35 7.66 5.46
CA ALA A 66 19.45 7.73 6.92
C ALA A 66 18.14 7.31 7.62
N LYS A 67 16.99 7.64 7.04
CA LYS A 67 15.67 7.37 7.62
C LYS A 67 14.56 7.25 6.56
N ARG A 68 13.44 6.68 7.01
CA ARG A 68 12.14 6.71 6.32
C ARG A 68 11.64 8.16 6.27
N ILE A 69 11.39 8.69 5.08
CA ILE A 69 10.84 10.04 4.87
C ILE A 69 9.42 10.02 4.28
N VAL A 70 9.03 8.92 3.64
CA VAL A 70 7.65 8.64 3.22
C VAL A 70 7.30 7.21 3.62
N ASP A 71 6.11 7.05 4.20
CA ASP A 71 5.52 5.78 4.61
C ASP A 71 4.00 5.98 4.60
N ASP A 72 3.38 5.82 3.44
CA ASP A 72 1.95 6.13 3.27
C ASP A 72 1.33 5.47 2.04
N THR A 73 0.00 5.50 1.95
CA THR A 73 -0.77 4.96 0.82
C THR A 73 -1.39 6.08 -0.01
N PHE A 74 -1.17 6.03 -1.32
CA PHE A 74 -1.62 7.04 -2.28
C PHE A 74 -2.55 6.44 -3.33
N SER A 75 -3.49 7.23 -3.86
CA SER A 75 -4.37 6.76 -4.94
C SER A 75 -3.64 6.60 -6.28
N ALA A 76 -2.63 7.44 -6.53
CA ALA A 76 -1.72 7.35 -7.66
C ALA A 76 -0.33 7.88 -7.32
N VAL A 77 0.68 7.42 -8.06
CA VAL A 77 2.10 7.79 -7.89
C VAL A 77 2.66 8.19 -9.24
N ILE A 78 3.46 9.25 -9.33
CA ILE A 78 4.16 9.66 -10.54
C ILE A 78 5.61 9.20 -10.43
N LEU A 79 6.08 8.47 -11.43
CA LEU A 79 7.46 8.02 -11.56
C LEU A 79 7.93 8.25 -13.01
N ASP A 80 9.07 8.90 -13.18
CA ASP A 80 9.64 9.32 -14.46
C ASP A 80 8.63 10.06 -15.34
N GLY A 81 7.86 10.97 -14.73
CA GLY A 81 6.78 11.70 -15.40
C GLY A 81 5.56 10.85 -15.81
N LYS A 82 5.50 9.56 -15.47
CA LYS A 82 4.37 8.67 -15.76
C LYS A 82 3.53 8.45 -14.51
N THR A 83 2.21 8.57 -14.64
CA THR A 83 1.28 8.20 -13.58
C THR A 83 1.15 6.68 -13.52
N LEU A 84 1.53 6.09 -12.40
CA LEU A 84 1.30 4.71 -12.04
C LEU A 84 -0.08 4.59 -11.37
N GLU A 85 -0.93 3.73 -11.93
CA GLU A 85 -2.20 3.36 -11.31
C GLU A 85 -2.03 2.07 -10.51
N ARG A 86 -2.85 1.89 -9.46
CA ARG A 86 -2.78 0.71 -8.59
C ARG A 86 -2.86 -0.61 -9.36
N LYS A 87 -3.64 -0.67 -10.44
CA LYS A 87 -3.81 -1.88 -11.26
C LYS A 87 -2.49 -2.33 -11.91
N ASP A 88 -1.67 -1.37 -12.35
CA ASP A 88 -0.42 -1.64 -13.05
C ASP A 88 0.64 -2.13 -12.05
N VAL A 89 0.69 -1.49 -10.88
CA VAL A 89 1.55 -1.93 -9.77
C VAL A 89 1.16 -3.32 -9.29
N LEU A 90 -0.15 -3.61 -9.20
CA LEU A 90 -0.62 -4.95 -8.81
C LEU A 90 -0.23 -6.00 -9.86
N GLN A 91 -0.32 -5.69 -11.15
CA GLN A 91 0.11 -6.59 -12.21
C GLN A 91 1.62 -6.88 -12.11
N ALA A 92 2.44 -5.84 -11.90
CA ALA A 92 3.87 -6.00 -11.71
C ALA A 92 4.21 -6.91 -10.51
N MET A 93 3.46 -6.81 -9.40
CA MET A 93 3.62 -7.72 -8.25
C MET A 93 3.35 -9.19 -8.63
N PHE A 94 2.32 -9.45 -9.44
CA PHE A 94 2.05 -10.80 -9.93
C PHE A 94 3.16 -11.30 -10.86
N ASP A 95 3.64 -10.45 -11.75
CA ASP A 95 4.70 -10.82 -12.72
C ASP A 95 6.03 -11.12 -12.03
N CYS A 96 6.28 -10.54 -10.84
CA CYS A 96 7.44 -10.82 -10.00
C CYS A 96 7.24 -12.02 -9.04
N THR A 97 6.13 -12.74 -9.13
CA THR A 97 5.89 -13.95 -8.32
C THR A 97 6.54 -15.15 -9.00
N ILE A 98 7.42 -15.87 -8.28
CA ILE A 98 7.99 -17.13 -8.76
C ILE A 98 6.87 -18.18 -8.78
N THR A 99 6.49 -18.64 -9.97
CA THR A 99 5.53 -19.74 -10.18
C THR A 99 6.18 -21.10 -10.24
#